data_AF-A0A368XAJ5-F1
#
_entry.id   AF-A0A368XAJ5-F1
#
_cell.length_a   1.000
_cell.length_b   1.000
_cell.length_c   1.000
_cell.angle_alpha   90.00
_cell.angle_beta   90.00
_cell.angle_gamma   90.00
#
_symmetry.space_group_name_H-M   'P 1'
#
loop_
_entity.id
_entity.type
_entity.pdbx_description
1 polymer ?
#
loop_
_entity_poly.entity_id
_entity_poly.type
_entity_poly.pdbx_seq_one_letter_code
_entity_poly.pdbx_strand_id
1 'polypeptide(L)'
;MDHLTHMVSSALAAARNGYGTLSTGEALAAALILNDHVALADRGMTISEALDRVGPDWSALIPAASKRVVAQLKDVEQTRRQVKKKEADRRFVDFAADGEPVDLEAKFVTYGDAPGYRDAYITLKLVPLGSKMDGPSTVTATLRLDAVDGAKVAQSILDIHRLAWRSGHRPIDAKEAEPRPSWLG
;
A
#
# COMPACT_ATOMS: atom_id res chain seq x y z
N MET A 1 -21.95 13.74 25.67
CA MET A 1 -20.89 12.84 25.14
C MET A 1 -20.00 12.48 26.32
N ASP A 2 -19.67 11.21 26.52
CA ASP A 2 -18.82 10.79 27.65
C ASP A 2 -17.36 11.29 27.45
N HIS A 3 -16.66 11.65 28.53
CA HIS A 3 -15.29 12.20 28.49
C HIS A 3 -14.30 11.27 27.75
N LEU A 4 -14.39 9.95 27.96
CA LEU A 4 -13.57 8.96 27.27
C LEU A 4 -13.86 8.93 25.77
N THR A 5 -15.14 8.94 25.36
CA THR A 5 -15.52 8.99 23.94
C THR A 5 -15.02 10.27 23.27
N HIS A 6 -15.10 11.40 23.96
CA HIS A 6 -14.58 12.66 23.48
C HIS A 6 -13.05 12.63 23.30
N MET A 7 -12.30 12.16 24.32
CA MET A 7 -10.85 12.00 24.25
C MET A 7 -10.40 11.08 23.11
N VAL A 8 -11.10 9.96 22.89
CA VAL A 8 -10.82 9.04 21.77
C VAL A 8 -11.07 9.74 20.43
N SER A 9 -12.16 10.50 20.29
CA SER A 9 -12.48 11.26 19.07
C SER A 9 -11.39 12.29 18.76
N SER A 10 -10.97 13.09 19.75
CA SER A 10 -9.91 14.09 19.60
C SER A 10 -8.57 13.45 19.23
N ALA A 11 -8.20 12.33 19.87
CA ALA A 11 -6.97 11.61 19.55
C ALA A 11 -6.99 11.01 18.13
N LEU A 12 -8.13 10.50 17.66
CA LEU A 12 -8.27 10.02 16.28
C LEU A 12 -8.21 11.16 15.26
N ALA A 13 -8.78 12.32 15.59
CA ALA A 13 -8.66 13.51 14.76
C ALA A 13 -7.20 13.97 14.65
N ALA A 14 -6.47 14.02 15.78
CA ALA A 14 -5.04 14.33 15.83
C ALA A 14 -4.21 13.36 14.99
N ALA A 15 -4.44 12.05 15.13
CA ALA A 15 -3.70 11.03 14.38
C ALA A 15 -3.92 11.10 12.86
N ARG A 16 -5.06 11.65 12.41
CA ARG A 16 -5.41 11.71 10.98
C ARG A 16 -5.05 13.05 10.33
N ASN A 17 -5.25 14.14 11.05
CA ASN A 17 -5.22 15.50 10.50
C ASN A 17 -4.22 16.42 11.22
N GLY A 18 -3.48 15.90 12.20
CA GLY A 18 -2.66 16.70 13.11
C GLY A 18 -3.49 17.43 14.17
N TYR A 19 -2.80 18.13 15.06
CA TYR A 19 -3.38 18.70 16.30
C TYR A 19 -4.06 20.06 16.13
N GLY A 20 -4.01 20.66 14.94
CA GLY A 20 -4.34 22.09 14.74
C GLY A 20 -5.80 22.48 14.98
N THR A 21 -6.72 21.52 14.96
CA THR A 21 -8.16 21.76 15.17
C THR A 21 -8.61 21.52 16.61
N LEU A 22 -7.70 21.12 17.51
CA LEU A 22 -8.00 20.80 18.90
C LEU A 22 -7.74 22.00 19.81
N SER A 23 -8.53 22.13 20.87
CA SER A 23 -8.19 23.02 21.97
C SER A 23 -6.89 22.60 22.64
N THR A 24 -6.24 23.50 23.37
CA THR A 24 -4.96 23.20 24.03
C THR A 24 -5.03 21.98 24.96
N GLY A 25 -6.11 21.84 25.73
CA GLY A 25 -6.29 20.68 26.63
C GLY A 25 -6.54 19.37 25.88
N GLU A 26 -7.33 19.41 24.81
CA GLU A 26 -7.57 18.24 23.94
C GLU A 26 -6.31 17.82 23.18
N ALA A 27 -5.49 18.78 22.74
CA ALA A 27 -4.24 18.51 22.06
C ALA A 27 -3.23 17.80 22.98
N LEU A 28 -3.12 18.25 24.24
CA LEU A 28 -2.28 17.60 25.25
C LEU A 28 -2.79 16.20 25.58
N ALA A 29 -4.10 16.05 25.81
CA ALA A 29 -4.71 14.74 26.06
C ALA A 29 -4.51 13.80 24.86
N ALA A 30 -4.73 14.27 23.64
CA ALA A 30 -4.50 13.50 22.41
C ALA A 30 -3.03 13.09 22.25
N ALA A 31 -2.08 13.98 22.53
CA ALA A 31 -0.66 13.67 22.46
C ALA A 31 -0.25 12.61 23.49
N LEU A 32 -0.76 12.69 24.72
CA LEU A 32 -0.55 11.65 25.74
C LEU A 32 -1.16 10.30 25.34
N ILE A 33 -2.39 10.31 24.80
CA ILE A 33 -3.09 9.09 24.35
C ILE A 33 -2.35 8.40 23.19
N LEU A 34 -1.79 9.19 22.28
CA LEU A 34 -1.01 8.72 21.11
C LEU A 34 0.45 8.43 21.45
N ASN A 35 0.90 8.74 22.68
CA ASN A 35 2.30 8.69 23.10
C ASN A 35 3.23 9.53 22.20
N ASP A 36 2.73 10.66 21.73
CA ASP A 36 3.44 11.59 20.84
C ASP A 36 4.22 12.63 21.65
N HIS A 37 5.43 12.25 22.05
CA HIS A 37 6.36 13.06 22.83
C HIS A 37 6.93 14.24 22.04
N VAL A 38 6.97 14.15 20.70
CA VAL A 38 7.42 15.26 19.84
C VAL A 38 6.36 16.36 19.87
N ALA A 39 5.08 16.00 19.73
CA ALA A 39 3.99 16.97 19.82
C ALA A 39 3.89 17.65 21.19
N LEU A 40 4.26 16.97 22.28
CA LEU A 40 4.37 17.59 23.61
C LEU A 40 5.57 18.56 23.67
N ALA A 41 6.73 18.16 23.17
CA ALA A 41 7.94 18.98 23.15
C ALA A 41 7.77 20.25 22.29
N ASP A 42 7.11 20.15 21.12
CA ASP A 42 6.79 21.29 20.26
C ASP A 42 5.91 22.33 20.95
N ARG A 43 5.19 21.93 22.02
CA ARG A 43 4.36 22.79 22.86
C ARG A 43 5.08 23.24 24.14
N GLY A 44 6.36 22.91 24.28
CA GLY A 44 7.17 23.19 25.46
C GLY A 44 6.70 22.43 26.71
N MET A 45 6.07 21.26 26.54
CA MET A 45 5.48 20.49 27.64
C MET A 45 6.21 19.16 27.83
N THR A 46 6.52 18.83 29.09
CA THR A 46 6.90 17.47 29.48
C THR A 46 5.65 16.59 29.70
N ILE A 47 5.84 15.27 29.75
CA ILE A 47 4.74 14.33 30.03
C ILE A 47 4.09 14.63 31.40
N SER A 48 4.90 14.91 32.42
CA SER A 48 4.43 15.22 33.77
C SER A 48 3.59 16.50 33.78
N GLU A 49 4.09 17.58 33.18
CA GLU A 49 3.33 18.84 33.09
C GLU A 49 2.07 18.70 32.26
N ALA A 50 2.10 17.89 31.19
CA ALA A 50 0.92 17.60 30.39
C ALA A 50 -0.14 16.82 31.20
N LEU A 51 0.27 15.84 32.01
CA LEU A 51 -0.61 15.10 32.92
C LEU A 51 -1.24 16.01 33.98
N ASP A 52 -0.43 16.88 34.58
CA ASP A 52 -0.92 17.88 35.54
C ASP A 52 -1.91 18.85 34.89
N ARG A 53 -1.67 19.24 33.64
CA ARG A 53 -2.50 20.21 32.90
C ARG A 53 -3.84 19.66 32.44
N VAL A 54 -3.90 18.38 32.05
CA VAL A 54 -5.17 17.70 31.70
C VAL A 54 -5.96 17.28 32.93
N GLY A 55 -5.29 17.18 34.08
CA GLY A 55 -5.90 16.90 35.38
C GLY A 55 -6.15 15.41 35.64
N PRO A 56 -6.48 15.06 36.89
CA PRO A 56 -6.55 13.68 37.36
C PRO A 56 -7.68 12.88 36.69
N ASP A 57 -8.83 13.51 36.45
CA ASP A 57 -10.00 12.84 35.86
C ASP A 57 -9.74 12.36 34.43
N TRP A 58 -9.08 13.19 33.62
CA TRP A 58 -8.72 12.82 32.25
C TRP A 58 -7.50 11.90 32.23
N SER A 59 -6.52 12.14 33.11
CA SER A 59 -5.32 11.29 33.23
C SER A 59 -5.67 9.83 33.52
N ALA A 60 -6.66 9.59 34.39
CA ALA A 60 -7.14 8.24 34.71
C ALA A 60 -7.75 7.51 33.48
N LEU A 61 -8.26 8.25 32.49
CA LEU A 61 -8.88 7.72 31.29
C LEU A 61 -7.89 7.48 30.14
N ILE A 62 -6.69 8.05 30.18
CA ILE A 62 -5.68 7.95 29.11
C ILE A 62 -5.38 6.49 28.71
N PRO A 63 -5.15 5.54 29.64
CA PRO A 63 -4.87 4.15 29.26
C PRO A 63 -6.03 3.48 28.51
N ALA A 64 -7.27 3.75 28.93
CA ALA A 64 -8.47 3.23 28.27
C ALA A 64 -8.68 3.88 26.89
N ALA A 65 -8.46 5.19 26.80
CA ALA A 65 -8.55 5.93 25.54
C ALA A 65 -7.50 5.45 24.53
N SER A 66 -6.25 5.29 24.96
CA SER A 66 -5.14 4.81 24.11
C SER A 66 -5.43 3.43 23.52
N LYS A 67 -5.88 2.47 24.34
CA LYS A 67 -6.29 1.14 23.86
C LYS A 67 -7.38 1.21 22.80
N ARG A 68 -8.40 2.06 22.99
CA ARG A 68 -9.50 2.24 22.02
C ARG A 68 -9.01 2.89 20.72
N VAL A 69 -8.16 3.91 20.80
CA VAL A 69 -7.60 4.59 19.63
C VAL A 69 -6.76 3.61 18.80
N VAL A 70 -5.87 2.84 19.43
CA VAL A 70 -5.05 1.83 18.74
C VAL A 70 -5.93 0.76 18.08
N ALA A 71 -6.97 0.27 18.76
CA ALA A 71 -7.91 -0.69 18.19
C ALA A 71 -8.63 -0.12 16.96
N GLN A 72 -9.18 1.10 17.06
CA GLN A 72 -9.91 1.72 15.95
C GLN A 72 -9.01 2.07 14.76
N LEU A 73 -7.76 2.49 14.98
CA LEU A 73 -6.82 2.72 13.87
C LEU A 73 -6.48 1.42 13.15
N LYS A 74 -6.29 0.31 13.88
CA LYS A 74 -6.11 -1.03 13.30
C LYS A 74 -7.33 -1.50 12.52
N ASP A 75 -8.53 -1.29 13.07
CA ASP A 75 -9.79 -1.65 12.41
C ASP A 75 -9.99 -0.83 11.12
N VAL A 76 -9.66 0.46 11.13
CA VAL A 76 -9.71 1.31 9.93
C VAL A 76 -8.72 0.81 8.88
N GLU A 77 -7.51 0.43 9.27
CA GLU A 77 -6.52 -0.12 8.34
C GLU A 77 -6.98 -1.46 7.76
N GLN A 78 -7.49 -2.37 8.59
CA GLN A 78 -8.07 -3.64 8.14
C GLN A 78 -9.28 -3.43 7.23
N THR A 79 -10.18 -2.52 7.58
CA THR A 79 -11.34 -2.16 6.76
C THR A 79 -10.90 -1.60 5.42
N ARG A 80 -9.90 -0.71 5.39
CA ARG A 80 -9.31 -0.20 4.14
C ARG A 80 -8.71 -1.33 3.28
N ARG A 81 -8.01 -2.30 3.90
CA ARG A 81 -7.49 -3.48 3.19
C ARG A 81 -8.62 -4.34 2.63
N GLN A 82 -9.69 -4.55 3.38
CA GLN A 82 -10.86 -5.31 2.93
C GLN A 82 -11.65 -4.59 1.83
N VAL A 83 -11.81 -3.27 1.92
CA VAL A 83 -12.43 -2.45 0.86
C VAL A 83 -11.59 -2.51 -0.41
N LYS A 84 -10.27 -2.31 -0.30
CA LYS A 84 -9.36 -2.48 -1.45
C LYS A 84 -9.44 -3.89 -2.05
N LYS A 85 -9.56 -4.92 -1.22
CA LYS A 85 -9.79 -6.30 -1.68
C LYS A 85 -11.12 -6.43 -2.42
N LYS A 86 -12.24 -5.99 -1.84
CA LYS A 86 -13.57 -6.04 -2.48
C LYS A 86 -13.64 -5.24 -3.78
N GLU A 87 -12.97 -4.08 -3.85
CA GLU A 87 -12.86 -3.28 -5.07
C GLU A 87 -12.00 -3.96 -6.13
N ALA A 88 -10.92 -4.64 -5.72
CA ALA A 88 -10.11 -5.46 -6.62
C ALA A 88 -10.92 -6.66 -7.15
N ASP A 89 -11.64 -7.37 -6.27
CA ASP A 89 -12.54 -8.47 -6.64
C ASP A 89 -13.59 -7.99 -7.66
N ARG A 90 -14.19 -6.81 -7.47
CA ARG A 90 -15.15 -6.23 -8.43
C ARG A 90 -14.53 -5.90 -9.79
N ARG A 91 -13.30 -5.35 -9.83
CA ARG A 91 -12.60 -5.07 -11.10
C ARG A 91 -12.12 -6.32 -11.82
N PHE A 92 -11.82 -7.39 -11.09
CA PHE A 92 -11.34 -8.66 -11.68
C PHE A 92 -12.47 -9.42 -12.40
N VAL A 93 -13.70 -9.31 -11.90
CA VAL A 93 -14.90 -9.92 -12.49
C VAL A 93 -15.23 -9.35 -13.88
N ASP A 94 -14.86 -8.10 -14.18
CA ASP A 94 -15.11 -7.49 -15.50
C ASP A 94 -14.16 -8.00 -16.60
N PHE A 95 -12.99 -8.56 -16.26
CA PHE A 95 -12.07 -9.14 -17.25
C PHE A 95 -12.40 -10.60 -17.56
N ALA A 96 -12.75 -11.42 -16.57
CA ALA A 96 -12.93 -12.87 -16.72
C ALA A 96 -14.41 -13.29 -16.75
N ALA A 97 -15.26 -12.54 -17.45
CA ALA A 97 -16.72 -12.65 -17.38
C ALA A 97 -17.27 -14.05 -17.78
N ASP A 98 -16.52 -14.83 -18.54
CA ASP A 98 -16.88 -16.18 -19.03
C ASP A 98 -15.89 -17.29 -18.61
N GLY A 99 -14.83 -16.96 -17.87
CA GLY A 99 -13.79 -17.90 -17.45
C GLY A 99 -12.75 -18.22 -18.53
N GLU A 100 -12.82 -17.61 -19.71
CA GLU A 100 -11.78 -17.74 -20.73
C GLU A 100 -10.57 -16.85 -20.39
N PRO A 101 -9.34 -17.28 -20.74
CA PRO A 101 -8.16 -16.43 -20.62
C PRO A 101 -8.32 -15.17 -21.46
N VAL A 102 -8.11 -14.01 -20.84
CA VAL A 102 -8.03 -12.75 -21.58
C VAL A 102 -6.60 -12.52 -22.03
N ASP A 103 -6.42 -12.31 -23.33
CA ASP A 103 -5.14 -11.87 -23.87
C ASP A 103 -4.91 -10.38 -23.58
N LEU A 104 -3.85 -10.09 -22.84
CA LEU A 104 -3.51 -8.74 -22.38
C LEU A 104 -2.13 -8.31 -22.89
N GLU A 105 -2.02 -7.06 -23.32
CA GLU A 105 -0.75 -6.36 -23.44
C GLU A 105 -0.36 -5.80 -22.08
N ALA A 106 0.91 -5.97 -21.69
CA ALA A 106 1.42 -5.51 -20.41
C ALA A 106 2.57 -4.51 -20.57
N LYS A 107 2.56 -3.47 -19.73
CA LYS A 107 3.67 -2.53 -19.57
C LYS A 107 4.12 -2.50 -18.11
N PHE A 108 5.40 -2.72 -17.89
CA PHE A 108 6.00 -2.64 -16.55
C PHE A 108 5.84 -1.23 -15.95
N VAL A 109 5.45 -1.18 -14.68
CA VAL A 109 5.33 0.08 -13.92
C VAL A 109 6.36 0.14 -12.80
N THR A 110 6.33 -0.83 -11.89
CA THR A 110 7.24 -0.91 -10.75
C THR A 110 7.25 -2.32 -10.17
N TYR A 111 8.15 -2.59 -9.23
CA TYR A 111 8.12 -3.78 -8.38
C TYR A 111 8.16 -3.35 -6.91
N GLY A 112 7.60 -4.19 -6.03
CA GLY A 112 7.73 -4.02 -4.59
C GLY A 112 9.07 -4.57 -4.13
N ASP A 113 9.90 -3.73 -3.52
CA ASP A 113 11.11 -4.15 -2.82
C ASP A 113 10.77 -4.36 -1.34
N ALA A 114 10.61 -5.63 -0.93
CA ALA A 114 10.31 -6.01 0.45
C ALA A 114 11.47 -6.86 1.00
N PRO A 115 12.56 -6.22 1.48
CA PRO A 115 13.71 -6.94 2.03
C PRO A 115 13.30 -7.94 3.12
N GLY A 116 13.74 -9.19 2.97
CA GLY A 116 13.38 -10.29 3.89
C GLY A 116 12.18 -11.13 3.45
N TYR A 117 11.47 -10.75 2.39
CA TYR A 117 10.40 -11.55 1.78
C TYR A 117 10.88 -12.23 0.50
N ARG A 118 10.38 -13.44 0.22
CA ARG A 118 10.76 -14.22 -0.97
C ARG A 118 9.80 -14.06 -2.15
N ASP A 119 8.62 -13.52 -1.90
CA ASP A 119 7.61 -13.32 -2.94
C ASP A 119 7.90 -12.03 -3.70
N ALA A 120 7.76 -12.08 -5.02
CA ALA A 120 7.91 -10.92 -5.89
C ALA A 120 6.56 -10.24 -6.10
N TYR A 121 6.54 -8.92 -5.96
CA TYR A 121 5.38 -8.09 -6.30
C TYR A 121 5.73 -7.25 -7.52
N ILE A 122 5.04 -7.46 -8.63
CA ILE A 122 5.27 -6.72 -9.89
C ILE A 122 3.99 -5.98 -10.26
N THR A 123 4.08 -4.67 -10.43
CA THR A 123 2.98 -3.83 -10.88
C THR A 123 3.10 -3.57 -12.38
N LEU A 124 2.04 -3.89 -13.11
CA LEU A 124 1.91 -3.74 -14.55
C LEU A 124 0.69 -2.89 -14.89
N LYS A 125 0.79 -2.10 -15.96
CA LYS A 125 -0.37 -1.63 -16.71
C LYS A 125 -0.76 -2.71 -17.71
N LEU A 126 -2.05 -2.97 -17.82
CA LEU A 126 -2.66 -4.02 -18.63
C LEU A 126 -3.76 -3.41 -19.50
N VAL A 127 -3.81 -3.80 -20.77
CA VAL A 127 -4.92 -3.55 -21.69
C VAL A 127 -5.22 -4.81 -22.49
N PRO A 128 -6.45 -5.04 -22.97
CA PRO A 128 -6.71 -6.09 -23.94
C PRO A 128 -5.80 -5.96 -25.16
N LEU A 129 -5.28 -7.07 -25.69
CA LEU A 129 -4.47 -7.05 -26.91
C LEU A 129 -5.18 -6.26 -28.02
N GLY A 130 -4.44 -5.40 -28.73
CA GLY A 130 -4.97 -4.52 -29.77
C GLY A 130 -5.60 -3.21 -29.26
N SER A 131 -5.70 -3.01 -27.95
CA SER A 131 -6.13 -1.74 -27.35
C SER A 131 -4.94 -0.80 -27.08
N LYS A 132 -5.22 0.50 -26.91
CA LYS A 132 -4.19 1.50 -26.58
C LYS A 132 -3.89 1.52 -25.07
N MET A 133 -2.60 1.43 -24.70
CA MET A 133 -2.09 1.40 -23.31
C MET A 133 -2.44 2.62 -22.43
N ASP A 134 -2.81 3.75 -23.02
CA ASP A 134 -3.26 4.96 -22.31
C ASP A 134 -4.76 5.23 -22.55
N GLY A 135 -5.51 4.22 -23.00
CA GLY A 135 -6.94 4.28 -23.26
C GLY A 135 -7.82 4.05 -22.02
N PRO A 136 -9.14 4.23 -22.14
CA PRO A 136 -10.07 4.12 -21.02
C PRO A 136 -10.16 2.71 -20.41
N SER A 137 -9.78 1.67 -21.17
CA SER A 137 -9.76 0.27 -20.74
C SER A 137 -8.48 -0.16 -20.03
N THR A 138 -7.60 0.79 -19.70
CA THR A 138 -6.33 0.51 -19.03
C THR A 138 -6.53 0.20 -17.56
N VAL A 139 -5.96 -0.91 -17.10
CA VAL A 139 -5.95 -1.29 -15.69
C VAL A 139 -4.53 -1.43 -15.19
N THR A 140 -4.28 -0.94 -13.98
CA THR A 140 -3.01 -1.19 -13.27
C THR A 140 -3.23 -2.29 -12.26
N ALA A 141 -2.52 -3.41 -12.42
CA ALA A 141 -2.60 -4.57 -11.56
C ALA A 141 -1.25 -4.86 -10.91
N THR A 142 -1.26 -5.35 -9.67
CA THR A 142 -0.07 -5.88 -9.02
C THR A 142 -0.19 -7.39 -8.92
N LEU A 143 0.73 -8.10 -9.56
CA LEU A 143 0.88 -9.53 -9.50
C LEU A 143 1.79 -9.87 -8.32
N ARG A 144 1.35 -10.79 -7.48
CA ARG A 144 2.22 -11.46 -6.50
C ARG A 144 2.61 -12.80 -7.08
N LEU A 145 3.91 -13.05 -7.18
CA LEU A 145 4.47 -14.34 -7.54
C LEU A 145 5.19 -14.87 -6.30
N ASP A 146 4.89 -16.10 -5.90
CA ASP A 146 5.71 -16.75 -4.86
C ASP A 146 7.10 -17.11 -5.41
N ALA A 147 7.99 -17.56 -4.53
CA ALA A 147 9.36 -17.91 -4.90
C ALA A 147 9.45 -18.99 -5.99
N VAL A 148 8.51 -19.93 -6.04
CA VAL A 148 8.52 -21.06 -6.97
C VAL A 148 8.02 -20.62 -8.34
N ASP A 149 6.87 -19.97 -8.40
CA ASP A 149 6.27 -19.52 -9.64
C ASP A 149 7.00 -18.31 -10.22
N GLY A 150 7.55 -17.44 -9.38
CA GLY A 150 8.44 -16.35 -9.81
C GLY A 150 9.67 -16.86 -10.56
N ALA A 151 10.30 -17.93 -10.07
CA ALA A 151 11.43 -18.56 -10.74
C ALA A 151 11.04 -19.16 -12.11
N LYS A 152 9.87 -19.81 -12.21
CA LYS A 152 9.37 -20.34 -13.48
C LYS A 152 9.10 -19.23 -14.49
N VAL A 153 8.43 -18.14 -14.08
CA VAL A 153 8.15 -16.99 -14.95
C VAL A 153 9.45 -16.37 -15.47
N ALA A 154 10.43 -16.16 -14.59
CA ALA A 154 11.74 -15.61 -14.96
C ALA A 154 12.46 -16.50 -15.98
N GLN A 155 12.47 -17.83 -15.75
CA GLN A 155 13.09 -18.79 -16.65
C GLN A 155 12.40 -18.83 -18.02
N SER A 156 11.06 -18.84 -18.06
CA SER A 156 10.30 -18.83 -19.31
C SER A 156 10.60 -17.58 -20.16
N ILE A 157 10.69 -16.39 -19.54
CA ILE A 157 11.06 -15.16 -20.24
C ILE A 157 12.47 -15.29 -20.85
N LEU A 158 13.44 -15.79 -20.07
CA LEU A 158 14.81 -16.00 -20.57
C LEU A 158 14.84 -16.97 -21.75
N ASP A 159 14.14 -18.10 -21.65
CA ASP A 159 14.15 -19.15 -22.68
C ASP A 159 13.51 -18.68 -23.99
N ILE A 160 12.37 -17.97 -23.92
CA ILE A 160 11.70 -17.40 -25.09
C ILE A 160 12.64 -16.44 -25.83
N HIS A 161 13.26 -15.50 -25.13
CA HIS A 161 14.13 -14.52 -25.77
C HIS A 161 15.47 -15.13 -26.24
N ARG A 162 16.05 -16.08 -25.51
CA ARG A 162 17.26 -16.80 -25.96
C ARG A 162 17.00 -17.57 -27.25
N LEU A 163 15.85 -18.22 -27.35
CA LEU A 163 15.45 -18.95 -28.55
C LEU A 163 15.29 -18.00 -29.75
N ALA A 164 14.65 -16.83 -29.55
CA ALA A 164 14.44 -15.84 -30.59
C ALA A 164 15.76 -15.22 -31.11
N TRP A 165 16.75 -15.08 -30.24
CA TRP A 165 18.07 -14.48 -30.55
C TRP A 165 19.20 -15.51 -30.75
N ARG A 166 18.88 -16.76 -31.09
CA ARG A 166 19.89 -17.83 -31.29
C ARG A 166 20.81 -17.54 -32.48
N SER A 167 21.99 -18.14 -32.49
CA SER A 167 22.98 -17.95 -33.57
C SER A 167 22.36 -18.19 -34.96
N GLY A 168 22.61 -17.25 -35.88
CA GLY A 168 22.08 -17.28 -37.26
C GLY A 168 20.59 -16.96 -37.40
N HIS A 169 19.89 -16.61 -36.32
CA HIS A 169 18.49 -16.19 -36.34
C HIS A 169 18.30 -14.90 -35.54
N ARG A 170 17.36 -14.07 -35.99
CA ARG A 170 16.93 -12.85 -35.30
C ARG A 170 15.42 -12.87 -35.13
N PRO A 171 14.85 -12.21 -34.10
CA PRO A 171 13.42 -12.03 -34.01
C PRO A 171 12.87 -11.37 -35.28
N ILE A 172 11.70 -11.80 -35.71
CA ILE A 172 11.05 -11.33 -36.95
C ILE A 172 10.69 -9.85 -36.85
N ASP A 173 10.42 -9.39 -35.62
CA ASP A 173 10.04 -8.03 -35.25
C ASP A 173 11.23 -7.16 -34.80
N ALA A 174 12.45 -7.70 -34.76
CA ALA A 174 13.63 -6.92 -34.39
C ALA A 174 13.94 -5.87 -35.46
N LYS A 175 14.28 -4.63 -35.03
CA LYS A 175 14.68 -3.56 -35.96
C LYS A 175 16.00 -3.86 -36.63
N GLU A 176 16.24 -3.36 -37.84
CA GLU A 176 17.36 -3.76 -38.72
C GLU A 176 18.73 -3.83 -38.02
N ALA A 177 19.02 -2.87 -37.13
CA ALA A 177 20.27 -2.78 -36.36
C ALA A 177 20.12 -3.06 -34.84
N GLU A 178 19.03 -3.70 -34.41
CA GLU A 178 18.81 -4.01 -33.00
C GLU A 178 19.76 -5.12 -32.53
N PRO A 179 20.63 -4.87 -31.53
CA PRO A 179 21.54 -5.87 -31.03
C PRO A 179 20.84 -6.87 -30.11
N ARG A 180 21.40 -8.08 -30.00
CA ARG A 180 20.97 -9.05 -28.99
C ARG A 180 21.06 -8.43 -27.58
N PRO A 181 19.99 -8.48 -26.76
CA PRO A 181 20.01 -7.91 -25.43
C PRO A 181 21.07 -8.53 -24.51
N SER A 182 21.79 -7.69 -23.76
CA SER A 182 22.90 -8.10 -22.88
C SER A 182 22.48 -8.97 -21.68
N TRP A 183 21.23 -8.86 -21.25
CA TRP A 183 20.71 -9.64 -20.12
C TRP A 183 20.45 -11.12 -20.45
N LEU A 184 20.56 -11.51 -21.73
CA LEU A 184 20.38 -12.90 -22.15
C LEU A 184 21.59 -13.80 -21.86
N GLY A 185 22.74 -13.21 -21.55
CA GLY A 185 24.03 -13.91 -21.53
C GLY A 185 24.62 -14.04 -22.93
#